data_AF-A0A1A9G942-F1
#
_entry.id   AF-A0A1A9G942-F1
#
_cell.length_a   1.000
_cell.length_b   1.000
_cell.length_c   1.000
_cell.angle_alpha   90.00
_cell.angle_beta   90.00
_cell.angle_gamma   90.00
#
_symmetry.space_group_name_H-M   'P 1'
#
loop_
_entity.id
_entity.type
_entity.pdbx_description
1 polymer ?
#
loop_
_entity_poly.entity_id
_entity_poly.type
_entity_poly.pdbx_seq_one_letter_code
_entity_poly.pdbx_strand_id
1 'polypeptide(L)' 'MSFRYSHTFPISGPNKLPRFRQWAAENLPGIAFSLPPQVPVKSTALTVRLQSIEDRNALTEKLVGASF' A
#
# COMPACT_ATOMS: atom_id res chain seq x y z
N MET A 1 1.34 10.39 -15.18
CA MET A 1 0.79 9.11 -14.67
C MET A 1 -0.35 9.41 -13.72
N SER A 2 -1.56 8.93 -13.98
CA SER A 2 -2.72 9.15 -13.09
C SER A 2 -2.96 7.91 -12.24
N PHE A 3 -2.85 8.02 -10.92
CA PHE A 3 -3.22 6.95 -9.99
C PHE A 3 -4.72 7.05 -9.70
N ARG A 4 -5.54 6.31 -10.47
CA ARG A 4 -7.02 6.37 -10.40
C ARG A 4 -7.60 5.37 -9.41
N TYR A 5 -6.85 4.33 -9.06
CA TYR A 5 -7.33 3.28 -8.17
C TYR A 5 -6.78 3.51 -6.77
N SER A 6 -7.59 3.24 -5.75
CA SER A 6 -7.17 3.28 -4.37
C SER A 6 -7.52 1.98 -3.66
N HIS A 7 -6.62 1.50 -2.82
CA HIS A 7 -6.85 0.37 -1.94
C HIS A 7 -6.53 0.79 -0.51
N THR A 8 -7.48 0.57 0.40
CA THR A 8 -7.32 0.86 1.82
C THR A 8 -7.28 -0.44 2.58
N PHE A 9 -6.24 -0.63 3.37
CA PHE A 9 -6.07 -1.84 4.19
C PHE A 9 -5.70 -1.47 5.63
N PRO A 10 -6.02 -2.35 6.60
CA PRO A 10 -5.67 -2.13 7.99
C PRO A 10 -4.16 -2.23 8.18
N ILE A 11 -3.57 -1.28 8.90
CA ILE A 11 -2.16 -1.29 9.28
C ILE A 11 -2.00 -0.64 10.65
N SER A 12 -1.18 -1.26 11.49
CA SER A 12 -0.93 -0.81 12.84
C SER A 12 0.53 -0.42 13.07
N GLY A 13 0.78 0.28 14.17
CA GLY A 13 2.13 0.63 14.60
C GLY A 13 2.76 1.86 13.91
N PRO A 14 4.02 2.17 14.28
CA PRO A 14 4.80 3.28 13.74
C PRO A 14 5.38 2.95 12.35
N ASN A 15 5.94 3.96 11.68
CA ASN A 15 6.69 3.82 10.43
C ASN A 15 5.93 3.12 9.28
N LYS A 16 4.61 3.30 9.22
CA LYS A 16 3.73 2.65 8.23
C LYS A 16 4.18 2.81 6.79
N LEU A 17 4.59 4.03 6.41
CA LEU A 17 5.02 4.35 5.05
C LEU A 17 6.33 3.63 4.67
N PRO A 18 7.43 3.74 5.44
CA PRO A 18 8.63 2.94 5.21
C PRO A 18 8.37 1.43 5.17
N ARG A 19 7.59 0.90 6.12
CA ARG A 19 7.30 -0.54 6.21
C ARG A 19 6.56 -1.05 4.97
N PHE A 20 5.55 -0.30 4.52
CA PHE A 20 4.86 -0.64 3.28
C PHE A 20 5.79 -0.58 2.06
N ARG A 21 6.66 0.44 1.96
CA ARG A 21 7.62 0.53 0.85
C ARG A 21 8.57 -0.66 0.81
N GLN A 22 9.10 -1.08 1.96
CA GLN A 22 9.98 -2.24 2.05
C GLN A 22 9.25 -3.52 1.64
N TRP A 23 8.06 -3.76 2.21
CA TRP A 23 7.24 -4.91 1.85
C TRP A 23 6.87 -4.92 0.36
N ALA A 24 6.52 -3.76 -0.21
CA ALA A 24 6.18 -3.64 -1.62
C ALA A 24 7.39 -3.89 -2.53
N ALA A 25 8.59 -3.48 -2.13
CA ALA A 25 9.81 -3.77 -2.87
C ALA A 25 10.10 -5.28 -2.93
N GLU A 26 9.79 -6.01 -1.85
CA GLU A 26 10.01 -7.46 -1.76
C GLU A 26 8.90 -8.27 -2.44
N ASN A 27 7.64 -7.84 -2.34
CA ASN A 27 6.47 -8.65 -2.76
C ASN A 27 5.87 -8.20 -4.09
N LEU A 28 6.08 -6.95 -4.49
CA LEU A 28 5.47 -6.30 -5.66
C LEU A 28 6.54 -5.56 -6.50
N PRO A 29 7.61 -6.25 -6.97
CA PRO A 29 8.63 -5.61 -7.77
C PRO A 29 8.03 -5.07 -9.07
N GLY A 30 8.24 -3.79 -9.34
CA GLY A 30 7.80 -3.14 -10.58
C GLY A 30 6.40 -2.53 -10.57
N ILE A 31 5.65 -2.62 -9.46
CA ILE A 31 4.34 -1.96 -9.35
C ILE A 31 4.51 -0.48 -9.01
N ALA A 32 3.91 0.39 -9.81
CA ALA A 32 3.87 1.81 -9.53
C ALA A 32 2.73 2.14 -8.57
N PHE A 33 3.08 2.63 -7.38
CA PHE A 33 2.12 3.07 -6.37
C PHE A 33 2.42 4.48 -5.88
N SER A 34 1.37 5.18 -5.43
CA SER A 34 1.45 6.49 -4.80
C SER A 34 0.94 6.39 -3.37
N LEU A 35 1.80 6.81 -2.45
CA LEU A 35 1.49 6.84 -1.02
C LEU A 35 1.04 8.24 -0.59
N PRO A 36 0.20 8.34 0.45
CA PRO A 36 -0.09 9.61 1.08
C PRO A 36 1.20 10.21 1.67
N PRO A 37 1.35 11.55 1.63
CA PRO A 37 2.57 12.23 2.10
C PRO A 37 2.77 12.05 3.61
N GLN A 38 1.68 11.97 4.37
CA GLN A 38 1.71 11.75 5.80
C GLN A 38 0.54 10.85 6.21
N VAL A 39 0.81 9.95 7.14
CA VAL A 39 -0.20 9.07 7.74
C VAL A 39 -0.14 9.28 9.25
N PRO A 40 -1.25 9.61 9.91
CA PRO A 40 -1.26 9.76 11.36
C PRO A 40 -0.76 8.49 12.05
N VAL A 41 0.03 8.66 13.11
CA VAL A 41 0.55 7.53 13.90
C VAL A 41 -0.59 6.69 14.48
N LYS A 42 -1.69 7.35 14.88
CA LYS A 42 -2.91 6.69 15.40
C LYS A 42 -3.81 6.08 14.33
N SER A 43 -3.57 6.36 13.05
CA SER A 43 -4.37 5.76 11.97
C SER A 43 -4.21 4.25 12.00
N THR A 44 -5.30 3.52 11.89
CA THR A 44 -5.32 2.05 11.77
C THR A 44 -5.50 1.58 10.34
N ALA A 45 -5.47 2.52 9.37
CA ALA A 45 -5.61 2.24 7.96
C ALA A 45 -4.59 3.04 7.13
N LEU A 46 -4.18 2.45 6.01
CA LEU A 46 -3.36 3.08 4.99
C LEU A 46 -4.06 2.95 3.65
N THR A 47 -4.20 4.07 2.95
CA THR A 47 -4.69 4.12 1.58
C THR A 47 -3.51 4.23 0.63
N VAL A 48 -3.43 3.33 -0.35
CA VAL A 48 -2.42 3.33 -1.40
C VAL A 48 -3.12 3.56 -2.73
N ARG A 49 -2.56 4.42 -3.57
CA ARG A 49 -3.08 4.67 -4.92
C ARG A 49 -2.26 3.94 -5.97
N LEU A 50 -2.93 3.41 -6.99
CA LEU A 50 -2.38 2.53 -8.03
C LEU A 50 -2.80 3.03 -9.41
N GLN A 51 -2.01 2.69 -10.43
CA GLN A 51 -2.24 3.16 -11.79
C GLN A 51 -3.30 2.34 -12.50
N SER A 52 -3.27 1.02 -12.30
CA SER A 52 -4.12 0.06 -13.00
C SER A 52 -4.96 -0.77 -12.04
N ILE A 53 -5.97 -1.45 -12.57
CA ILE A 53 -6.80 -2.37 -11.79
C ILE A 53 -6.07 -3.68 -11.51
N GLU A 54 -5.17 -4.06 -12.42
CA GLU A 54 -4.27 -5.20 -12.31
C GLU A 54 -3.33 -5.02 -11.11
N ASP A 55 -2.72 -3.84 -10.96
CA ASP A 55 -1.89 -3.48 -9.80
C ASP A 55 -2.68 -3.58 -8.49
N ARG A 56 -3.96 -3.17 -8.52
CA ARG A 56 -4.86 -3.26 -7.36
C ARG A 56 -5.15 -4.70 -6.99
N ASN A 57 -5.40 -5.56 -7.97
CA ASN A 57 -5.68 -6.96 -7.73
C ASN A 57 -4.43 -7.66 -7.18
N ALA A 58 -3.26 -7.44 -7.79
CA ALA A 58 -2.00 -7.98 -7.31
C ALA A 58 -1.66 -7.52 -5.87
N LEU A 59 -1.88 -6.23 -5.57
CA LEU A 59 -1.74 -5.70 -4.22
C LEU A 59 -2.71 -6.40 -3.26
N THR A 60 -3.99 -6.49 -3.63
CA THR A 60 -5.02 -7.08 -2.76
C THR A 60 -4.72 -8.55 -2.48
N GLU A 61 -4.34 -9.33 -3.49
CA GLU A 61 -3.97 -10.74 -3.35
C GLU A 61 -2.76 -10.93 -2.44
N LYS A 62 -1.72 -10.11 -2.59
CA LYS A 62 -0.53 -10.18 -1.72
C LYS A 62 -0.79 -9.69 -0.30
N LEU A 63 -1.74 -8.78 -0.12
CA LEU A 63 -2.16 -8.31 1.20
C LEU A 63 -2.96 -9.38 1.97
N VAL A 64 -3.60 -10.34 1.29
CA VAL A 64 -4.26 -11.48 1.93
C VAL A 64 -3.19 -12.36 2.59
N GLY A 65 -2.93 -12.11 3.88
CA GLY A 65 -1.92 -12.80 4.68
C GLY A 65 -0.73 -11.92 5.10
N ALA A 66 -0.61 -10.71 4.57
CA ALA A 66 0.38 -9.74 5.06
C ALA A 66 -0.12 -9.07 6.34
N SER A 67 0.70 -9.09 7.40
CA SER A 67 0.41 -8.42 8.67
C SER A 67 1.36 -7.24 8.87
N PHE A 68 0.80 -6.05 9.15
CA PHE A 68 1.54 -4.80 9.38
C PHE A 68 1.25 -4.20 10.76
#